data_AF-A0A7S2QQ61-F1
#
_entry.id   AF-A0A7S2QQ61-F1
#
_cell.length_a   1.000
_cell.length_b   1.000
_cell.length_c   1.000
_cell.angle_alpha   90.00
_cell.angle_beta   90.00
_cell.angle_gamma   90.00
#
_symmetry.space_group_name_H-M   'P 1'
#
loop_
_entity.id
_entity.type
_entity.pdbx_description
1 polymer ?
#
loop_
_entity_poly.entity_id
_entity_poly.type
_entity_poly.pdbx_seq_one_letter_code
_entity_poly.pdbx_strand_id
1 'polypeptide(L)'
;KEAYWSRAVKALKDRERRERGAKVQAFLKAHGYSRHDVNECKGWLYSYTFPLHSAARRGDAEMARLLLKSKAVRRQLDSDGRTARQVAKRLNVMGSHAEVIKVLARPRDVTKSGGKKTTS
;
A
#
# COMPACT_ATOMS: atom_id res chain seq x y z
N LYS A 1 -29.02 -21.59 -12.26
CA LYS A 1 -29.24 -20.35 -11.46
C LYS A 1 -27.92 -19.82 -10.87
N GLU A 2 -27.03 -20.69 -10.38
CA GLU A 2 -25.67 -20.35 -9.86
C GLU A 2 -24.74 -19.58 -10.81
N ALA A 3 -24.78 -19.87 -12.12
CA ALA A 3 -23.89 -19.21 -13.10
C ALA A 3 -24.22 -17.72 -13.33
N TYR A 4 -25.46 -17.30 -13.07
CA TYR A 4 -25.92 -15.93 -13.29
C TYR A 4 -25.40 -14.97 -12.21
N TRP A 5 -25.58 -15.35 -10.93
CA TRP A 5 -25.02 -14.62 -9.79
C TRP A 5 -23.49 -14.58 -9.84
N SER A 6 -22.85 -15.66 -10.29
CA SER A 6 -21.39 -15.72 -10.47
C SER A 6 -20.87 -14.74 -11.52
N ARG A 7 -21.57 -14.56 -12.64
CA ARG A 7 -21.19 -13.59 -13.70
C ARG A 7 -21.42 -12.14 -13.24
N ALA A 8 -22.52 -11.87 -12.54
CA ALA A 8 -22.80 -10.54 -11.98
C ALA A 8 -21.76 -10.13 -10.92
N VAL A 9 -21.42 -11.02 -9.98
CA VAL A 9 -20.39 -10.76 -8.97
C VAL A 9 -19.01 -10.59 -9.61
N LYS A 10 -18.69 -11.37 -10.65
CA LYS A 10 -17.43 -11.22 -11.40
C LYS A 10 -17.35 -9.85 -12.09
N ALA A 11 -18.43 -9.41 -12.75
CA ALA A 11 -18.49 -8.11 -13.41
C ALA A 11 -18.33 -6.93 -12.41
N LEU A 12 -18.94 -7.02 -11.23
CA LEU A 12 -18.78 -6.02 -10.17
C LEU A 12 -17.34 -5.95 -9.64
N LYS A 13 -16.72 -7.12 -9.38
CA LYS A 13 -15.32 -7.19 -8.93
C LYS A 13 -14.34 -6.68 -9.98
N ASP A 14 -14.60 -6.93 -11.26
CA ASP A 14 -13.76 -6.44 -12.36
C ASP A 14 -13.87 -4.92 -12.51
N ARG A 15 -15.05 -4.34 -12.31
CA ARG A 15 -15.23 -2.88 -12.25
C ARG A 15 -14.44 -2.26 -11.09
N GLU A 16 -14.56 -2.81 -9.89
CA GLU A 16 -13.79 -2.34 -8.73
C GLU A 16 -12.28 -2.46 -8.98
N ARG A 17 -11.82 -3.55 -9.63
CA ARG A 17 -10.42 -3.69 -10.04
C ARG A 17 -9.98 -2.60 -11.01
N ARG A 18 -10.80 -2.27 -12.01
CA ARG A 18 -10.51 -1.20 -12.98
C ARG A 18 -10.49 0.16 -12.34
N GLU A 19 -11.46 0.49 -11.49
CA GLU A 19 -11.53 1.77 -10.78
C GLU A 19 -10.33 1.95 -9.83
N ARG A 20 -9.95 0.89 -9.10
CA ARG A 20 -8.75 0.90 -8.24
C ARG A 20 -7.48 1.12 -9.07
N GLY A 21 -7.32 0.40 -10.19
CA GLY A 21 -6.19 0.57 -11.10
C GLY A 21 -6.14 1.97 -11.69
N ALA A 22 -7.28 2.54 -12.10
CA ALA A 22 -7.39 3.89 -12.64
C ALA A 22 -7.00 4.95 -11.60
N LYS A 23 -7.43 4.80 -10.34
CA LYS A 23 -7.03 5.71 -9.25
C LYS A 23 -5.53 5.69 -9.00
N VAL A 24 -4.92 4.49 -8.96
CA VAL A 24 -3.46 4.34 -8.81
C VAL A 24 -2.75 4.96 -10.00
N GLN A 25 -3.18 4.68 -11.23
CA GLN A 25 -2.57 5.28 -12.43
C GLN A 25 -2.72 6.80 -12.47
N ALA A 26 -3.87 7.34 -12.07
CA ALA A 26 -4.10 8.79 -11.99
C ALA A 26 -3.15 9.43 -10.98
N PHE A 27 -2.96 8.80 -9.82
CA PHE A 27 -1.99 9.24 -8.81
C PHE A 27 -0.56 9.18 -9.34
N LEU A 28 -0.14 8.07 -9.95
CA LEU A 28 1.19 7.92 -10.53
C LEU A 28 1.45 9.02 -11.57
N LYS A 29 0.50 9.25 -12.48
CA LYS A 29 0.57 10.31 -13.49
C LYS A 29 0.64 11.71 -12.86
N ALA A 30 -0.23 12.02 -11.90
CA ALA A 30 -0.28 13.33 -11.25
C ALA A 30 1.02 13.69 -10.51
N HIS A 31 1.73 12.67 -10.01
CA HIS A 31 3.01 12.85 -9.31
C HIS A 31 4.24 12.57 -10.18
N GLY A 32 4.05 12.24 -11.46
CA GLY A 32 5.12 12.00 -12.44
C GLY A 32 5.92 10.71 -12.19
N TYR A 33 5.29 9.67 -11.65
CA TYR A 33 5.82 8.31 -11.61
C TYR A 33 5.52 7.58 -12.93
N SER A 34 6.20 6.45 -13.14
CA SER A 34 5.87 5.52 -14.21
C SER A 34 4.42 5.06 -14.12
N ARG A 35 3.73 5.02 -15.26
CA ARG A 35 2.30 4.68 -15.31
C ARG A 35 2.03 3.21 -15.01
N HIS A 36 3.03 2.35 -15.22
CA HIS A 36 2.85 0.90 -15.30
C HIS A 36 3.40 0.15 -14.08
N ASP A 37 4.35 0.72 -13.34
CA ASP A 37 4.92 0.09 -12.15
C ASP A 37 4.75 0.95 -10.90
N VAL A 38 4.13 0.36 -9.87
CA VAL A 38 3.94 0.96 -8.54
C VAL A 38 5.20 0.91 -7.67
N ASN A 39 6.19 0.12 -8.07
CA ASN A 39 7.47 -0.07 -7.40
C ASN A 39 8.61 0.67 -8.08
N GLU A 40 8.38 1.37 -9.19
CA GLU A 40 9.40 2.23 -9.80
C GLU A 40 9.54 3.53 -9.00
N CYS A 41 10.78 3.87 -8.63
CA CYS A 41 11.07 5.15 -8.00
C CYS A 41 11.17 6.26 -9.03
N LYS A 42 10.79 7.46 -8.61
CA LYS A 42 11.11 8.71 -9.32
C LYS A 42 12.28 9.38 -8.62
N GLY A 43 13.33 9.74 -9.36
CA GLY A 43 14.53 10.33 -8.77
C GLY A 43 15.71 10.45 -9.73
N TRP A 44 16.74 11.16 -9.29
CA TRP A 44 18.05 11.24 -9.94
C TRP A 44 19.11 10.88 -8.90
N LEU A 45 20.02 9.95 -9.23
CA LEU A 45 21.20 9.38 -8.52
C LEU A 45 21.28 9.49 -6.98
N TYR A 46 21.01 10.64 -6.36
CA TYR A 46 21.08 10.93 -4.93
C TYR A 46 19.73 11.15 -4.23
N SER A 47 18.62 11.28 -4.97
CA SER A 47 17.29 11.47 -4.40
C SER A 47 16.27 10.70 -5.21
N TYR A 48 15.66 9.68 -4.59
CA TYR A 48 14.61 8.87 -5.19
C TYR A 48 13.50 8.60 -4.19
N THR A 49 12.29 8.48 -4.71
CA THR A 49 11.08 8.29 -3.91
C THR A 49 10.17 7.30 -4.61
N PHE A 50 9.51 6.47 -3.81
CA PHE A 50 8.48 5.56 -4.30
C PHE A 50 7.07 6.14 -4.13
N PRO A 51 6.11 5.71 -4.95
CA PRO A 51 4.70 6.08 -4.82
C PRO A 51 4.16 5.80 -3.40
N LEU A 52 4.57 4.69 -2.79
CA LEU A 52 4.13 4.29 -1.44
C LEU A 52 4.64 5.27 -0.37
N HIS A 53 5.86 5.80 -0.49
CA HIS A 53 6.39 6.82 0.40
C HIS A 53 5.69 8.16 0.23
N SER A 54 5.28 8.50 -0.99
CA SER A 54 4.52 9.73 -1.24
C SER A 54 3.12 9.69 -0.65
N ALA A 55 2.41 8.56 -0.77
CA ALA A 55 1.15 8.36 -0.05
C ALA A 55 1.36 8.46 1.47
N ALA A 56 2.45 7.90 1.97
CA ALA A 56 2.80 7.95 3.38
C ALA A 56 3.13 9.36 3.90
N ARG A 57 3.78 10.21 3.08
CA ARG A 57 4.06 11.61 3.42
C ARG A 57 2.82 12.50 3.45
N ARG A 58 1.81 12.14 2.65
CA ARG A 58 0.57 12.92 2.53
C ARG A 58 -0.47 12.54 3.58
N GLY A 59 -0.24 11.49 4.37
CA GLY A 59 -1.28 10.95 5.25
C GLY A 59 -2.41 10.22 4.52
N ASP A 60 -2.23 9.87 3.24
CA ASP A 60 -3.28 9.28 2.40
C ASP A 60 -3.35 7.75 2.60
N ALA A 61 -4.16 7.34 3.57
CA ALA A 61 -4.34 5.93 3.90
C ALA A 61 -5.07 5.13 2.81
N GLU A 62 -6.00 5.76 2.09
CA GLU A 62 -6.71 5.12 0.98
C GLU A 62 -5.75 4.82 -0.18
N MET A 63 -4.93 5.79 -0.58
CA MET A 63 -3.93 5.55 -1.62
C MET A 63 -2.88 4.53 -1.17
N ALA A 64 -2.44 4.56 0.10
CA ALA A 64 -1.56 3.53 0.64
C ALA A 64 -2.18 2.12 0.55
N ARG A 65 -3.48 1.97 0.88
CA ARG A 65 -4.22 0.71 0.73
C ARG A 65 -4.28 0.27 -0.74
N LEU A 66 -4.57 1.18 -1.65
CA LEU A 66 -4.67 0.91 -3.09
C LEU A 66 -3.32 0.47 -3.68
N LEU A 67 -2.23 1.15 -3.33
CA LEU A 67 -0.89 0.79 -3.76
C LEU A 67 -0.49 -0.60 -3.27
N LEU A 68 -0.78 -0.92 -1.99
CA LEU A 68 -0.53 -2.26 -1.45
C LEU A 68 -1.36 -3.34 -2.16
N LYS A 69 -2.65 -3.07 -2.47
CA LYS A 69 -3.49 -3.98 -3.26
C LYS A 69 -2.95 -4.18 -4.68
N SER A 70 -2.26 -3.18 -5.22
CA SER A 70 -1.55 -3.25 -6.51
C SER A 70 -0.15 -3.88 -6.42
N LYS A 71 0.18 -4.58 -5.33
CA LYS A 71 1.48 -5.26 -5.08
C LYS A 71 2.67 -4.31 -4.86
N ALA A 72 2.44 -3.11 -4.31
CA ALA A 72 3.53 -2.26 -3.87
C ALA A 72 4.35 -2.91 -2.73
N VAL A 73 5.68 -2.77 -2.77
CA VAL A 73 6.58 -3.37 -1.78
C VAL A 73 6.60 -2.55 -0.49
N ARG A 74 5.95 -3.07 0.54
CA ARG A 74 5.81 -2.40 1.86
C ARG A 74 7.14 -2.14 2.58
N ARG A 75 8.18 -2.93 2.29
CA ARG A 75 9.52 -2.84 2.92
C ARG A 75 10.54 -2.06 2.09
N GLN A 76 10.11 -1.43 1.00
CA GLN A 76 10.99 -0.65 0.15
C GLN A 76 11.55 0.55 0.94
N LEU A 77 12.83 0.85 0.72
CA LEU A 77 13.54 1.95 1.34
C LEU A 77 13.58 3.13 0.37
N ASP A 78 13.42 4.36 0.86
CA ASP A 78 13.69 5.58 0.07
C ASP A 78 15.19 5.90 0.06
N SER A 79 15.56 7.00 -0.59
CA SER A 79 16.95 7.50 -0.62
C SER A 79 17.55 7.77 0.75
N ASP A 80 16.72 7.96 1.78
CA ASP A 80 17.17 8.17 3.16
C ASP A 80 17.24 6.86 3.97
N GLY A 81 17.06 5.70 3.31
CA GLY A 81 17.07 4.40 3.97
C GLY A 81 15.83 4.14 4.85
N ARG A 82 14.71 4.84 4.59
CA ARG A 82 13.49 4.73 5.40
C ARG A 82 12.39 3.99 4.66
N THR A 83 11.63 3.19 5.39
CA THR A 83 10.38 2.59 4.91
C THR A 83 9.25 3.61 4.93
N ALA A 84 8.25 3.44 4.05
CA ALA A 84 7.05 4.29 4.04
C ALA A 84 6.40 4.42 5.43
N ARG A 85 6.40 3.35 6.23
CA ARG A 85 5.90 3.38 7.62
C ARG A 85 6.72 4.29 8.53
N GLN A 86 8.05 4.26 8.42
CA GLN A 86 8.92 5.14 9.21
C GLN A 86 8.72 6.60 8.83
N VAL A 87 8.53 6.88 7.53
CA VAL A 87 8.20 8.22 7.05
C VAL A 87 6.88 8.71 7.63
N ALA A 88 5.81 7.90 7.57
CA ALA A 88 4.52 8.23 8.17
C ALA A 88 4.60 8.46 9.68
N LYS A 89 5.38 7.64 10.41
CA LYS A 89 5.60 7.82 11.85
C LYS A 89 6.28 9.15 12.18
N ARG A 90 7.29 9.53 11.39
CA ARG A 90 8.02 10.78 11.61
C ARG A 90 7.15 12.01 11.36
N LEU A 91 6.25 11.94 10.38
CA LEU A 91 5.35 13.04 10.02
C LEU A 91 4.04 13.05 10.83
N ASN A 92 3.86 12.08 11.74
CA ASN A 92 2.66 11.95 12.53
C ASN A 92 2.57 13.03 13.62
N VAL A 93 1.99 14.18 13.27
CA VAL A 93 1.64 15.24 14.23
C VAL A 93 0.18 15.07 14.62
N MET A 94 -0.12 15.02 15.93
CA MET A 94 -1.48 14.88 16.49
C MET A 94 -2.32 13.72 15.88
N GLY A 95 -1.69 12.63 15.45
CA GLY A 95 -2.41 11.49 14.87
C GLY A 95 -2.79 11.63 13.39
N SER A 96 -2.37 12.70 12.71
CA SER A 96 -2.60 12.93 11.27
C SER A 96 -2.24 11.74 10.36
N HIS A 97 -1.26 10.93 10.74
CA HIS A 97 -0.76 9.81 9.95
C HIS A 97 -1.05 8.45 10.60
N ALA A 98 -1.85 8.42 11.67
CA ALA A 98 -2.15 7.19 12.42
C ALA A 98 -2.75 6.10 11.54
N GLU A 99 -3.67 6.47 10.64
CA GLU A 99 -4.35 5.53 9.76
C GLU A 99 -3.41 4.95 8.69
N VAL A 100 -2.55 5.77 8.11
CA VAL A 100 -1.47 5.32 7.21
C VAL A 100 -0.54 4.35 7.92
N ILE A 101 -0.15 4.65 9.16
CA ILE A 101 0.73 3.78 9.94
C ILE A 101 0.09 2.41 10.16
N LYS A 102 -1.22 2.35 10.39
CA LYS A 102 -1.98 1.09 10.51
C LYS A 102 -2.02 0.33 9.19
N VAL A 103 -2.31 0.99 8.07
CA VAL A 103 -2.33 0.36 6.73
C VAL A 103 -0.96 -0.19 6.35
N LEU A 104 0.10 0.57 6.64
CA LEU A 104 1.48 0.17 6.41
C LEU A 104 2.01 -0.76 7.50
N ALA A 105 1.27 -1.01 8.58
CA ALA A 105 1.60 -2.07 9.51
C ALA A 105 1.37 -3.41 8.81
N ARG A 106 2.22 -4.37 9.13
CA ARG A 106 2.03 -5.73 8.64
C ARG A 106 0.76 -6.23 9.34
N PRO A 107 -0.23 -6.82 8.64
CA PRO A 107 -1.23 -7.61 9.34
C PRO A 107 -0.45 -8.62 10.18
N ARG A 108 -0.57 -8.51 11.50
CA ARG A 108 -0.04 -9.53 12.39
C ARG A 108 -0.87 -10.76 12.10
N ASP A 109 -0.24 -11.77 11.50
CA ASP A 109 -0.80 -13.11 11.50
C ASP A 109 -0.91 -13.54 12.97
N VAL A 110 -2.07 -13.32 13.57
CA VAL A 110 -2.39 -13.71 14.95
C VAL A 110 -2.57 -15.23 15.09
N THR A 111 -2.24 -16.01 14.05
CA THR A 111 -2.48 -17.45 13.93
C THR A 111 -1.29 -18.33 14.33
N LYS A 112 -0.13 -17.76 14.71
CA LYS A 112 1.02 -18.54 15.23
C LYS A 112 1.43 -18.09 16.64
N SER A 113 0.57 -18.39 17.60
CA SER A 113 0.89 -18.35 19.04
C SER A 113 -0.02 -19.33 19.78
N GLY A 114 0.02 -20.61 19.40
CA GLY A 114 -0.62 -21.70 20.11
C GLY A 114 0.40 -22.80 20.41
N GLY A 115 0.71 -22.98 21.69
CA GLY A 115 1.19 -24.24 22.26
C GLY A 115 2.67 -24.61 22.07
N LYS A 116 3.51 -24.25 23.04
CA LYS A 116 4.52 -25.20 23.55
C LYS A 116 4.18 -25.50 25.01
N LYS A 117 3.32 -26.50 25.23
CA LYS A 117 3.36 -27.31 26.46
C LYS A 117 4.21 -28.52 26.13
N THR A 118 5.44 -28.58 26.63
CA THR A 118 6.22 -29.82 26.67
C THR A 118 6.64 -30.02 28.12
N THR A 119 5.92 -30.94 28.74
CA THR A 119 6.26 -31.64 29.97
C THR A 119 7.63 -32.32 29.84
N SER A 120 8.49 -32.11 30.82
CA SER A 120 9.44 -33.11 31.33
C SER A 120 9.50 -32.94 32.83
#